data_AF-A0A972NDA0-F1
#
_entry.id   AF-A0A972NDA0-F1
#
_cell.length_a   1.000
_cell.length_b   1.000
_cell.length_c   1.000
_cell.angle_alpha   90.00
_cell.angle_beta   90.00
_cell.angle_gamma   90.00
#
_symmetry.space_group_name_H-M   'P 1'
#
loop_
_entity.id
_entity.type
_entity.pdbx_description
1 polymer ?
#
loop_
_entity_poly.entity_id
_entity_poly.type
_entity_poly.pdbx_seq_one_letter_code
_entity_poly.pdbx_strand_id
1 'polypeptide(L)'
;MTDDFSDLPDFSEFDFSEPSEPRPTPPRRTRRSRRRRNTPSRRFWGLLLFLVLLGLAAWQLPRRFSAIYHATATPSPTASPAPTATATPTVTPSPMPAGTPMPTPVSLQYPNGLTVLSLQDGLYSQLFAYNPQGLPLTRLTADATDHITPALSPDGQTLAYAARTAQGWDLFLLSLQDGQATPITHDAAYDAAPSWSPDGLWLAYEHYENQNLDIFIRDRNGEQAPIRLTMHPAADYAPAWAPQGRLVAFVSTREGTPQIFIANLDKPENERFTRLSQPEQGPARHPTWSADGRYLAWSQTTNGMPTLYVWDAAHPDRLPRAIGMGWWPQWSPDGLLAAVVRLPNQDALTAYDPERGLALPLMDLPGTVTGFTVGNAALPWPLPAAFQQAASITPTPKWTPLANPNGPNGRLDVVPLPKVKAPYPKLSDAADEAFAALRQALAQKAGWDVLGTLDNAYVPLTAPLPEGLGQDWLYTGRAFALPTTPIQAGWMVVVREDIAPYTYWRVYVRAAKQDGTQGQPLHDLPWDFNARFSGDITAFEQGGAYAPAVPPGYWVDVTALALAFGWERLPALPDWRAYLPGARFNEFVLRQGLTWQQAMEQIYPQDAILTPTPHPTANIPIVPPTPTP
;
A
#
# COMPACT_ATOMS: atom_id res chain seq x y z
N MET A 1 63.12 46.71 3.81
CA MET A 1 63.17 45.25 3.59
C MET A 1 61.74 44.82 3.36
N THR A 2 61.38 44.93 2.11
CA THR A 2 60.10 44.62 1.46
C THR A 2 60.44 43.50 0.49
N ASP A 3 59.66 42.42 0.49
CA ASP A 3 59.53 41.43 -0.59
C ASP A 3 58.46 40.43 -0.14
N ASP A 4 57.66 39.80 -0.98
CA ASP A 4 57.07 40.19 -2.28
C ASP A 4 55.96 39.14 -2.50
N PHE A 5 54.85 39.56 -3.11
CA PHE A 5 53.72 38.71 -3.48
C PHE A 5 53.87 38.38 -4.97
N SER A 6 54.15 37.13 -5.31
CA SER A 6 54.09 36.64 -6.69
C SER A 6 53.77 35.15 -6.70
N ASP A 7 52.60 34.82 -7.26
CA ASP A 7 52.45 33.79 -8.29
C ASP A 7 50.95 33.55 -8.60
N LEU A 8 50.50 34.19 -9.67
CA LEU A 8 49.35 33.79 -10.49
C LEU A 8 49.83 33.76 -11.94
N PRO A 9 49.56 32.68 -12.71
CA PRO A 9 49.56 32.77 -14.15
C PRO A 9 48.14 32.98 -14.68
N ASP A 10 48.06 34.03 -15.49
CA ASP A 10 47.01 34.37 -16.44
C ASP A 10 47.01 33.38 -17.63
N PHE A 11 45.83 32.90 -18.03
CA PHE A 11 45.63 32.22 -19.31
C PHE A 11 44.26 32.61 -19.86
N SER A 12 44.22 33.75 -20.54
CA SER A 12 43.27 34.05 -21.60
C SER A 12 43.67 33.35 -22.91
N GLU A 13 42.64 32.98 -23.68
CA GLU A 13 42.63 32.54 -25.08
C GLU A 13 42.99 31.07 -25.37
N PHE A 14 41.97 30.25 -25.65
CA PHE A 14 41.91 29.35 -26.82
C PHE A 14 40.46 28.84 -27.05
N ASP A 15 39.81 29.46 -28.04
CA ASP A 15 38.95 28.88 -29.09
C ASP A 15 37.93 27.76 -28.74
N PHE A 16 36.67 28.16 -28.51
CA PHE A 16 35.51 27.24 -28.58
C PHE A 16 35.06 27.09 -30.04
N SER A 17 35.46 25.99 -30.67
CA SER A 17 34.87 25.53 -31.92
C SER A 17 33.50 24.88 -31.65
N GLU A 18 32.43 25.53 -32.09
CA GLU A 18 31.06 24.98 -32.10
C GLU A 18 30.94 23.73 -32.98
N PRO A 19 30.15 22.72 -32.58
CA PRO A 19 29.81 21.59 -33.44
C PRO A 19 28.75 22.01 -34.48
N SER A 20 29.04 21.69 -35.74
CA SER A 20 28.27 22.02 -36.93
C SER A 20 26.90 21.33 -37.01
N GLU A 21 25.85 22.14 -37.16
CA GLU A 21 24.51 21.70 -37.53
C GLU A 21 24.46 21.13 -38.97
N PRO A 22 23.69 20.05 -39.24
CA PRO A 22 23.49 19.55 -40.60
C PRO A 22 22.48 20.41 -41.38
N ARG A 23 22.93 20.90 -42.55
CA ARG A 23 22.11 21.67 -43.51
C ARG A 23 20.92 20.88 -44.08
N PRO A 24 19.80 21.55 -44.40
CA PRO A 24 18.60 20.92 -44.96
C PRO A 24 18.74 20.61 -46.46
N THR A 25 18.30 19.42 -46.86
CA THR A 25 18.20 18.98 -48.26
C THR A 25 17.01 19.64 -49.00
N PRO A 26 17.14 19.92 -50.32
CA PRO A 26 16.14 20.69 -51.09
C PRO A 26 14.92 19.84 -51.55
N PRO A 27 13.77 20.49 -51.86
CA PRO A 27 12.53 19.79 -52.14
C PRO A 27 12.50 19.16 -53.54
N ARG A 28 12.11 17.89 -53.61
CA ARG A 28 11.95 17.13 -54.86
C ARG A 28 10.56 17.38 -55.46
N ARG A 29 10.56 17.80 -56.73
CA ARG A 29 9.39 18.08 -57.58
C ARG A 29 8.32 16.98 -57.54
N THR A 30 7.07 17.40 -57.32
CA THR A 30 5.85 16.60 -57.47
C THR A 30 5.52 16.33 -58.94
N ARG A 31 5.28 15.07 -59.31
CA ARG A 31 4.60 14.68 -60.56
C ARG A 31 3.30 13.95 -60.22
N ARG A 32 2.18 14.51 -60.70
CA ARG A 32 0.81 13.96 -60.66
C ARG A 32 0.77 12.49 -61.11
N SER A 33 -0.04 11.65 -60.45
CA SER A 33 -1.12 10.91 -61.12
C SER A 33 -2.12 10.23 -60.16
N ARG A 34 -3.41 10.32 -60.56
CA ARG A 34 -4.57 9.44 -60.29
C ARG A 34 -5.16 9.33 -58.88
N ARG A 35 -6.17 10.19 -58.65
CA ARG A 35 -7.34 9.88 -57.80
C ARG A 35 -8.02 8.59 -58.29
N ARG A 36 -8.14 7.59 -57.42
CA ARG A 36 -9.22 6.58 -57.45
C ARG A 36 -10.12 6.80 -56.25
N ARG A 37 -11.42 6.93 -56.53
CA ARG A 37 -12.53 6.99 -55.57
C ARG A 37 -12.63 5.64 -54.86
N ASN A 38 -12.69 5.65 -53.53
CA ASN A 38 -13.29 4.56 -52.76
C ASN A 38 -14.46 5.14 -51.95
N THR A 39 -15.65 4.64 -52.28
CA THR A 39 -16.95 4.89 -51.65
C THR A 39 -17.04 4.16 -50.31
N PRO A 40 -17.59 4.77 -49.25
CA PRO A 40 -17.95 4.02 -48.04
C PRO A 40 -19.19 3.16 -48.27
N SER A 41 -19.17 1.96 -47.72
CA SER A 41 -20.16 0.90 -47.89
C SER A 41 -21.44 1.15 -47.09
N ARG A 42 -22.56 0.61 -47.60
CA ARG A 42 -23.96 0.77 -47.14
C ARG A 42 -24.30 0.35 -45.70
N ARG A 43 -23.33 -0.02 -44.86
CA ARG A 43 -23.60 -0.47 -43.47
C ARG A 43 -23.64 0.65 -42.43
N PHE A 44 -23.19 1.85 -42.78
CA PHE A 44 -23.12 2.99 -41.85
C PHE A 44 -24.45 3.75 -41.68
N TRP A 45 -25.39 3.65 -42.63
CA TRP A 45 -26.69 4.32 -42.58
C TRP A 45 -27.80 3.54 -41.85
N GLY A 46 -27.60 2.24 -41.60
CA GLY A 46 -28.60 1.39 -40.91
C GLY A 46 -28.62 1.59 -39.39
N LEU A 47 -27.47 1.83 -38.77
CA LEU A 47 -27.37 1.94 -37.30
C LEU A 47 -27.91 3.28 -36.77
N LEU A 48 -27.78 4.34 -37.57
CA LEU A 48 -28.21 5.69 -37.20
C LEU A 48 -29.75 5.84 -37.24
N LEU A 49 -30.45 5.03 -38.05
CA LEU A 49 -31.92 5.05 -38.15
C LEU A 49 -32.59 4.25 -37.02
N PHE A 50 -31.89 3.27 -36.42
CA PHE A 50 -32.41 2.45 -35.33
C PHE A 50 -32.35 3.15 -33.96
N LEU A 51 -31.33 3.99 -33.73
CA LEU A 51 -31.18 4.76 -32.48
C LEU A 51 -32.14 5.95 -32.38
N VAL A 52 -32.52 6.55 -33.52
CA VAL A 52 -33.50 7.65 -33.54
C VAL A 52 -34.94 7.18 -33.28
N LEU A 53 -35.27 5.93 -33.62
CA LEU A 53 -36.61 5.36 -33.38
C LEU A 53 -36.84 4.91 -31.93
N LEU A 54 -35.80 4.55 -31.18
CA LEU A 54 -35.89 4.21 -29.75
C LEU A 54 -36.02 5.45 -28.85
N GLY A 55 -35.48 6.60 -29.29
CA GLY A 55 -35.63 7.89 -28.59
C GLY A 55 -37.04 8.48 -28.65
N LEU A 56 -37.87 8.10 -29.63
CA LEU A 56 -39.23 8.60 -29.80
C LEU A 56 -40.30 7.76 -29.08
N ALA A 57 -39.98 6.57 -28.57
CA ALA A 57 -40.92 5.69 -27.87
C ALA A 57 -40.97 5.89 -26.35
N ALA A 58 -40.02 6.61 -25.74
CA ALA A 58 -40.00 6.89 -24.30
C ALA A 58 -40.73 8.19 -23.90
N TRP A 59 -41.36 8.87 -24.86
CA TRP A 59 -41.97 10.20 -24.67
C TRP A 59 -43.52 10.20 -24.79
N GLN A 60 -44.19 9.11 -24.37
CA GLN A 60 -45.66 8.99 -24.38
C GLN A 60 -46.20 8.10 -23.22
N LEU A 61 -45.75 8.31 -21.97
CA LEU A 61 -46.41 7.72 -20.79
C LEU A 61 -47.01 8.82 -19.90
N PRO A 62 -48.33 8.82 -19.63
CA PRO A 62 -48.96 9.85 -18.80
C PRO A 62 -48.62 9.65 -17.31
N ARG A 63 -48.12 10.73 -16.70
CA ARG A 63 -48.02 10.87 -15.24
C ARG A 63 -49.41 11.02 -14.63
N ARG A 64 -49.82 10.09 -13.78
CA ARG A 64 -50.90 10.30 -12.81
C ARG A 64 -50.54 9.61 -11.51
N PHE A 65 -50.21 10.39 -10.48
CA PHE A 65 -50.67 10.15 -9.11
C PHE A 65 -50.61 11.48 -8.36
N SER A 66 -51.80 11.92 -7.92
CA SER A 66 -52.02 13.10 -7.09
C SER A 66 -51.59 12.78 -5.65
N ALA A 67 -50.76 13.63 -5.04
CA ALA A 67 -50.56 13.63 -3.60
C ALA A 67 -51.70 14.43 -2.94
N ILE A 68 -52.59 13.73 -2.22
CA ILE A 68 -53.51 14.36 -1.27
C ILE A 68 -52.80 14.39 0.07
N TYR A 69 -52.50 15.60 0.56
CA TYR A 69 -52.10 15.82 1.95
C TYR A 69 -53.35 15.72 2.84
N HIS A 70 -53.42 14.68 3.68
CA HIS A 70 -54.29 14.68 4.84
C HIS A 70 -53.47 15.03 6.08
N ALA A 71 -53.79 16.18 6.68
CA ALA A 71 -53.43 16.48 8.06
C ALA A 71 -54.16 15.48 8.98
N THR A 72 -53.48 14.90 9.95
CA THR A 72 -54.13 14.09 10.99
C THR A 72 -53.51 14.37 12.35
N ALA A 73 -54.40 14.48 13.33
CA ALA A 73 -54.24 15.13 14.61
C ALA A 73 -53.43 14.33 15.64
N THR A 74 -52.92 15.07 16.63
CA THR A 74 -52.41 14.61 17.92
C THR A 74 -53.41 13.68 18.64
N PRO A 75 -52.96 12.55 19.22
CA PRO A 75 -53.78 11.79 20.15
C PRO A 75 -53.56 12.24 21.61
N SER A 76 -54.66 12.52 22.31
CA SER A 76 -54.75 12.60 23.77
C SER A 76 -54.90 11.19 24.39
N PRO A 77 -54.52 10.97 25.66
CA PRO A 77 -54.43 9.64 26.26
C PRO A 77 -55.82 9.12 26.66
N THR A 78 -56.12 7.86 26.37
CA THR A 78 -57.31 7.18 26.92
C THR A 78 -56.93 5.78 27.41
N ALA A 79 -57.53 5.42 28.55
CA ALA A 79 -57.14 4.39 29.50
C ALA A 79 -57.11 2.94 28.96
N SER A 80 -56.21 2.16 29.57
CA SER A 80 -56.03 0.72 29.40
C SER A 80 -57.16 -0.08 30.10
N PRO A 81 -57.80 -1.07 29.43
CA PRO A 81 -58.65 -2.04 30.12
C PRO A 81 -57.82 -3.19 30.70
N ALA A 82 -58.22 -3.65 31.90
CA ALA A 82 -57.59 -4.73 32.65
C ALA A 82 -57.70 -6.11 31.94
N PRO A 83 -56.75 -7.04 32.14
CA PRO A 83 -56.77 -8.35 31.51
C PRO A 83 -57.78 -9.31 32.15
N THR A 84 -58.60 -9.94 31.32
CA THR A 84 -59.43 -11.10 31.66
C THR A 84 -58.61 -12.38 31.53
N ALA A 85 -58.65 -13.24 32.55
CA ALA A 85 -57.98 -14.54 32.56
C ALA A 85 -58.64 -15.51 31.56
N THR A 86 -57.83 -16.08 30.65
CA THR A 86 -58.25 -17.14 29.73
C THR A 86 -57.43 -18.41 30.02
N ALA A 87 -58.12 -19.55 30.09
CA ALA A 87 -57.61 -20.85 30.52
C ALA A 87 -56.48 -21.41 29.63
N THR A 88 -55.54 -22.13 30.27
CA THR A 88 -54.36 -22.74 29.68
C THR A 88 -54.71 -24.00 28.87
N PRO A 89 -54.32 -24.12 27.59
CA PRO A 89 -54.38 -25.41 26.89
C PRO A 89 -53.26 -26.33 27.37
N THR A 90 -53.60 -27.60 27.60
CA THR A 90 -52.65 -28.66 27.96
C THR A 90 -51.79 -29.01 26.73
N VAL A 91 -50.47 -28.87 26.84
CA VAL A 91 -49.52 -29.12 25.76
C VAL A 91 -49.09 -30.59 25.80
N THR A 92 -49.40 -31.35 24.77
CA THR A 92 -48.83 -32.69 24.53
C THR A 92 -47.38 -32.52 24.03
N PRO A 93 -46.38 -33.21 24.59
CA PRO A 93 -44.99 -33.05 24.15
C PRO A 93 -44.79 -33.63 22.74
N SER A 94 -44.43 -32.76 21.78
CA SER A 94 -43.90 -33.18 20.48
C SER A 94 -42.53 -33.83 20.66
N PRO A 95 -42.18 -34.87 19.89
CA PRO A 95 -40.83 -35.42 19.89
C PRO A 95 -39.82 -34.33 19.50
N MET A 96 -38.81 -34.15 20.33
CA MET A 96 -37.73 -33.20 20.12
C MET A 96 -37.05 -33.51 18.77
N PRO A 97 -36.85 -32.51 17.88
CA PRO A 97 -36.08 -32.71 16.66
C PRO A 97 -34.72 -33.25 17.05
N ALA A 98 -34.26 -34.31 16.37
CA ALA A 98 -32.90 -34.81 16.52
C ALA A 98 -31.95 -33.62 16.34
N GLY A 99 -31.09 -33.38 17.35
CA GLY A 99 -30.16 -32.27 17.33
C GLY A 99 -29.39 -32.28 16.01
N THR A 100 -29.35 -31.12 15.34
CA THR A 100 -28.46 -30.90 14.21
C THR A 100 -27.06 -31.35 14.64
N PRO A 101 -26.37 -32.20 13.86
CA PRO A 101 -25.01 -32.58 14.20
C PRO A 101 -24.20 -31.29 14.41
N MET A 102 -23.47 -31.19 15.53
CA MET A 102 -22.53 -30.09 15.71
C MET A 102 -21.63 -30.05 14.47
N PRO A 103 -21.38 -28.86 13.87
CA PRO A 103 -20.43 -28.76 12.78
C PRO A 103 -19.12 -29.39 13.25
N THR A 104 -18.60 -30.30 12.43
CA THR A 104 -17.28 -30.90 12.66
C THR A 104 -16.30 -29.77 12.96
N PRO A 105 -15.50 -29.84 14.04
CA PRO A 105 -14.50 -28.80 14.29
C PRO A 105 -13.64 -28.66 13.04
N VAL A 106 -13.55 -27.45 12.50
CA VAL A 106 -12.66 -27.14 11.38
C VAL A 106 -11.25 -27.47 11.87
N SER A 107 -10.66 -28.53 11.34
CA SER A 107 -9.26 -28.84 11.62
C SER A 107 -8.45 -27.72 11.00
N LEU A 108 -7.85 -26.86 11.83
CA LEU A 108 -6.93 -25.84 11.37
C LEU A 108 -5.76 -26.54 10.68
N GLN A 109 -5.55 -26.22 9.40
CA GLN A 109 -4.44 -26.76 8.62
C GLN A 109 -3.48 -25.61 8.37
N TYR A 110 -2.28 -25.75 8.93
CA TYR A 110 -1.20 -24.81 8.68
C TYR A 110 -0.31 -25.33 7.55
N PRO A 111 0.15 -24.46 6.64
CA PRO A 111 1.17 -24.79 5.65
C PRO A 111 2.32 -25.63 6.21
N ASN A 112 2.59 -26.79 5.62
CA ASN A 112 3.78 -27.55 5.99
C ASN A 112 5.05 -26.81 5.55
N GLY A 113 6.18 -27.11 6.21
CA GLY A 113 7.48 -26.52 5.89
C GLY A 113 7.81 -25.26 6.71
N LEU A 114 8.66 -24.41 6.13
CA LEU A 114 9.15 -23.20 6.78
C LEU A 114 8.49 -21.98 6.13
N THR A 115 7.88 -21.14 6.95
CA THR A 115 7.53 -19.78 6.57
C THR A 115 8.69 -18.86 6.91
N VAL A 116 9.14 -18.05 5.94
CA VAL A 116 10.05 -16.93 6.19
C VAL A 116 9.34 -15.63 5.86
N LEU A 117 9.26 -14.75 6.85
CA LEU A 117 8.63 -13.43 6.78
C LEU A 117 9.71 -12.36 6.85
N SER A 118 9.58 -11.33 6.03
CA SER A 118 10.24 -10.06 6.24
C SER A 118 9.28 -9.11 6.94
N LEU A 119 9.60 -8.72 8.17
CA LEU A 119 8.74 -7.89 9.02
C LEU A 119 9.46 -6.60 9.41
N GLN A 120 8.74 -5.48 9.40
CA GLN A 120 9.22 -4.22 9.95
C GLN A 120 9.37 -4.34 11.48
N ASP A 121 10.62 -4.30 11.96
CA ASP A 121 11.01 -4.34 13.36
C ASP A 121 11.76 -3.04 13.73
N GLY A 122 11.01 -2.08 14.28
CA GLY A 122 11.52 -0.74 14.57
C GLY A 122 11.89 0.02 13.29
N LEU A 123 13.17 0.38 13.15
CA LEU A 123 13.66 1.13 12.00
C LEU A 123 13.82 0.25 10.75
N TYR A 124 14.04 -1.05 10.89
CA TYR A 124 14.46 -1.91 9.78
C TYR A 124 13.48 -3.06 9.50
N SER A 125 13.37 -3.47 8.25
CA SER A 125 12.79 -4.77 7.91
C SER A 125 13.79 -5.89 8.18
N GLN A 126 13.36 -6.97 8.83
CA GLN A 126 14.21 -8.07 9.27
C GLN A 126 13.56 -9.41 8.94
N LEU A 127 14.37 -10.46 8.79
CA LEU A 127 13.88 -11.79 8.42
C LEU A 127 13.55 -12.61 9.67
N PHE A 128 12.41 -13.28 9.63
CA PHE A 128 11.90 -14.15 10.68
C PHE A 128 11.46 -15.49 10.11
N ALA A 129 11.92 -16.59 10.70
CA ALA A 129 11.43 -17.92 10.46
C ALA A 129 10.24 -18.24 11.37
N TYR A 130 9.26 -18.98 10.85
CA TYR A 130 8.06 -19.33 11.58
C TYR A 130 7.49 -20.68 11.14
N ASN A 131 7.06 -21.47 12.12
CA ASN A 131 6.20 -22.64 11.93
C ASN A 131 5.43 -22.90 13.24
N PRO A 132 4.10 -22.69 13.31
CA PRO A 132 3.35 -22.83 14.56
C PRO A 132 3.35 -24.24 15.15
N GLN A 133 3.70 -25.27 14.38
CA GLN A 133 3.76 -26.64 14.88
C GLN A 133 5.04 -26.93 15.69
N GLY A 134 6.04 -26.04 15.68
CA GLY A 134 7.28 -26.31 16.43
C GLY A 134 8.35 -25.21 16.45
N LEU A 135 8.19 -24.13 15.69
CA LEU A 135 9.11 -23.00 15.64
C LEU A 135 8.35 -21.69 15.90
N PRO A 136 8.50 -21.07 17.08
CA PRO A 136 7.94 -19.73 17.31
C PRO A 136 8.58 -18.73 16.34
N LEU A 137 7.98 -17.56 16.17
CA LEU A 137 8.53 -16.52 15.31
C LEU A 137 9.96 -16.18 15.75
N THR A 138 10.95 -16.59 14.95
CA THR A 138 12.38 -16.60 15.30
C THR A 138 13.13 -15.71 14.34
N ARG A 139 13.78 -14.66 14.85
CA ARG A 139 14.56 -13.73 14.04
C ARG A 139 15.82 -14.40 13.46
N LEU A 140 16.09 -14.17 12.18
CA LEU A 140 17.22 -14.75 11.43
C LEU A 140 18.36 -13.76 11.20
N THR A 141 18.07 -12.47 11.13
CA THR A 141 19.06 -11.42 10.83
C THR A 141 19.22 -10.45 11.99
N ALA A 142 20.43 -9.93 12.21
CA ALA A 142 20.79 -9.21 13.44
C ALA A 142 21.31 -7.77 13.21
N ASP A 143 21.59 -7.40 11.97
CA ASP A 143 22.17 -6.10 11.64
C ASP A 143 21.13 -4.96 11.59
N ALA A 144 21.64 -3.75 11.33
CA ALA A 144 20.87 -2.52 11.23
C ALA A 144 20.65 -2.13 9.75
N THR A 145 20.22 -3.08 8.93
CA THR A 145 19.87 -2.88 7.51
C THR A 145 18.50 -3.45 7.19
N ASP A 146 17.86 -2.99 6.11
CA ASP A 146 16.58 -3.56 5.68
C ASP A 146 16.84 -4.84 4.88
N HIS A 147 16.17 -5.93 5.24
CA HIS A 147 16.13 -7.18 4.52
C HIS A 147 14.70 -7.45 4.08
N ILE A 148 14.45 -7.61 2.77
CA ILE A 148 13.11 -7.71 2.20
C ILE A 148 13.01 -8.83 1.16
N THR A 149 11.78 -9.14 0.74
CA THR A 149 11.45 -10.07 -0.34
C THR A 149 12.22 -11.41 -0.30
N PRO A 150 12.10 -12.20 0.79
CA PRO A 150 12.76 -13.49 0.89
C PRO A 150 12.17 -14.51 -0.10
N ALA A 151 13.01 -15.40 -0.63
CA ALA A 151 12.64 -16.53 -1.48
C ALA A 151 13.49 -17.77 -1.16
N LEU A 152 12.83 -18.86 -0.74
CA LEU A 152 13.49 -20.13 -0.44
C LEU A 152 13.95 -20.82 -1.74
N SER A 153 15.16 -21.40 -1.69
CA SER A 153 15.68 -22.23 -2.77
C SER A 153 14.87 -23.53 -2.90
N PRO A 154 14.83 -24.16 -4.09
CA PRO A 154 14.09 -25.41 -4.30
C PRO A 154 14.55 -26.56 -3.41
N ASP A 155 15.83 -26.58 -3.02
CA ASP A 155 16.41 -27.58 -2.11
C ASP A 155 16.17 -27.28 -0.61
N GLY A 156 15.58 -26.12 -0.29
CA GLY A 156 15.27 -25.70 1.08
C GLY A 156 16.49 -25.37 1.96
N GLN A 157 17.69 -25.24 1.38
CA GLN A 157 18.93 -25.00 2.14
C GLN A 157 19.35 -23.53 2.16
N THR A 158 18.90 -22.75 1.18
CA THR A 158 19.33 -21.36 0.98
C THR A 158 18.11 -20.45 0.89
N LEU A 159 18.24 -19.24 1.42
CA LEU A 159 17.26 -18.18 1.26
C LEU A 159 17.88 -17.04 0.47
N ALA A 160 17.31 -16.72 -0.70
CA ALA A 160 17.62 -15.48 -1.40
C ALA A 160 16.79 -14.34 -0.81
N TYR A 161 17.37 -13.16 -0.66
CA TYR A 161 16.65 -11.97 -0.18
C TYR A 161 17.35 -10.70 -0.68
N ALA A 162 16.66 -9.57 -0.62
CA ALA A 162 17.26 -8.27 -0.92
C ALA A 162 17.66 -7.57 0.38
N ALA A 163 18.86 -6.99 0.41
CA ALA A 163 19.34 -6.23 1.55
C ALA A 163 19.81 -4.84 1.13
N ARG A 164 19.54 -3.84 1.96
CA ARG A 164 20.07 -2.50 1.75
C ARG A 164 21.56 -2.44 2.10
N THR A 165 22.37 -1.96 1.18
CA THR A 165 23.81 -1.76 1.36
C THR A 165 24.16 -0.27 1.36
N ALA A 166 25.46 0.04 1.43
CA ALA A 166 25.93 1.43 1.36
C ALA A 166 25.84 2.01 -0.07
N GLN A 167 25.67 1.16 -1.10
CA GLN A 167 25.65 1.55 -2.50
C GLN A 167 24.24 1.49 -3.10
N GLY A 168 23.37 0.62 -2.61
CA GLY A 168 22.04 0.42 -3.17
C GLY A 168 21.28 -0.70 -2.46
N TRP A 169 20.54 -1.48 -3.23
CA TRP A 169 19.96 -2.74 -2.76
C TRP A 169 20.54 -3.89 -3.54
N ASP A 170 21.11 -4.85 -2.81
CA ASP A 170 21.77 -6.01 -3.39
C ASP A 170 21.04 -7.30 -2.98
N LEU A 171 21.14 -8.33 -3.81
CA LEU A 171 20.67 -9.67 -3.49
C LEU A 171 21.70 -10.42 -2.66
N PHE A 172 21.23 -11.17 -1.68
CA PHE A 172 22.04 -12.01 -0.81
C PHE A 172 21.50 -13.44 -0.77
N LEU A 173 22.40 -14.40 -0.57
CA LEU A 173 22.09 -15.78 -0.22
C LEU A 173 22.41 -16.03 1.25
N LEU A 174 21.40 -16.40 2.04
CA LEU A 174 21.55 -16.84 3.42
C LEU A 174 21.47 -18.37 3.47
N SER A 175 22.54 -19.01 3.95
CA SER A 175 22.55 -20.44 4.27
C SER A 175 21.73 -20.68 5.54
N LEU A 176 20.72 -21.57 5.45
CA LEU A 176 19.90 -21.95 6.59
C LEU A 176 20.60 -22.94 7.52
N GLN A 177 21.74 -23.52 7.09
CA GLN A 177 22.50 -24.49 7.88
C GLN A 177 23.43 -23.83 8.90
N ASP A 178 24.05 -22.70 8.54
CA ASP A 178 25.07 -22.04 9.37
C ASP A 178 24.83 -20.53 9.57
N GLY A 179 23.85 -19.95 8.86
CA GLY A 179 23.49 -18.54 8.94
C GLY A 179 24.47 -17.60 8.22
N GLN A 180 25.34 -18.12 7.35
CA GLN A 180 26.23 -17.29 6.54
C GLN A 180 25.46 -16.62 5.39
N ALA A 181 25.70 -15.32 5.20
CA ALA A 181 25.10 -14.53 4.13
C ALA A 181 26.17 -14.08 3.12
N THR A 182 25.92 -14.27 1.82
CA THR A 182 26.83 -13.84 0.74
C THR A 182 26.10 -12.98 -0.30
N PRO A 183 26.65 -11.82 -0.68
CA PRO A 183 26.05 -11.00 -1.74
C PRO A 183 26.20 -11.67 -3.12
N ILE A 184 25.23 -11.44 -4.00
CA ILE A 184 25.18 -11.91 -5.39
C ILE A 184 25.32 -10.72 -6.35
N THR A 185 24.71 -9.60 -5.99
CA THR A 185 24.84 -8.33 -6.71
C THR A 185 25.61 -7.33 -5.85
N HIS A 186 26.17 -6.29 -6.48
CA HIS A 186 27.13 -5.38 -5.85
C HIS A 186 27.20 -4.03 -6.59
N ASP A 187 26.08 -3.57 -7.12
CA ASP A 187 26.01 -2.33 -7.89
C ASP A 187 25.12 -1.29 -7.20
N ALA A 188 25.06 -0.09 -7.78
CA ALA A 188 24.30 1.03 -7.19
C ALA A 188 22.80 0.99 -7.55
N ALA A 189 22.33 -0.07 -8.21
CA ALA A 189 20.92 -0.21 -8.56
C ALA A 189 20.10 -0.68 -7.36
N TYR A 190 18.81 -0.90 -7.62
CA TYR A 190 17.96 -1.64 -6.70
C TYR A 190 17.67 -3.01 -7.30
N ASP A 191 18.18 -4.05 -6.66
CA ASP A 191 17.90 -5.44 -6.96
C ASP A 191 17.05 -6.06 -5.85
N ALA A 192 15.88 -6.58 -6.21
CA ALA A 192 14.97 -7.19 -5.24
C ALA A 192 14.07 -8.27 -5.83
N ALA A 193 13.13 -8.77 -5.01
CA ALA A 193 12.15 -9.80 -5.37
C ALA A 193 12.75 -11.01 -6.11
N PRO A 194 13.79 -11.67 -5.56
CA PRO A 194 14.40 -12.83 -6.18
C PRO A 194 13.40 -13.99 -6.31
N SER A 195 13.52 -14.76 -7.39
CA SER A 195 12.83 -16.03 -7.62
C SER A 195 13.80 -17.04 -8.21
N TRP A 196 13.91 -18.19 -7.56
CA TRP A 196 14.80 -19.27 -7.99
C TRP A 196 14.33 -19.97 -9.25
N SER A 197 15.27 -20.31 -10.12
CA SER A 197 15.08 -21.37 -11.11
C SER A 197 14.93 -22.72 -10.39
N PRO A 198 14.23 -23.70 -10.99
CA PRO A 198 13.98 -25.00 -10.35
C PRO A 198 15.23 -25.83 -10.10
N ASP A 199 16.31 -25.60 -10.86
CA ASP A 199 17.61 -26.24 -10.65
C ASP A 199 18.44 -25.56 -9.53
N GLY A 200 17.96 -24.44 -8.99
CA GLY A 200 18.66 -23.67 -7.95
C GLY A 200 19.95 -23.00 -8.43
N LEU A 201 20.19 -22.90 -9.75
CA LEU A 201 21.41 -22.31 -10.32
C LEU A 201 21.25 -20.86 -10.76
N TRP A 202 20.02 -20.37 -10.90
CA TRP A 202 19.71 -19.03 -11.40
C TRP A 202 18.66 -18.35 -10.53
N LEU A 203 18.67 -17.02 -10.57
CA LEU A 203 17.69 -16.15 -9.95
C LEU A 203 17.14 -15.20 -11.00
N ALA A 204 15.81 -15.15 -11.12
CA ALA A 204 15.11 -14.02 -11.73
C ALA A 204 14.86 -12.97 -10.64
N TYR A 205 15.04 -11.70 -10.93
CA TYR A 205 14.89 -10.62 -9.96
C TYR A 205 14.45 -9.33 -10.65
N GLU A 206 13.88 -8.39 -9.89
CA GLU A 206 13.60 -7.05 -10.39
C GLU A 206 14.82 -6.16 -10.21
N HIS A 207 15.13 -5.37 -11.22
CA HIS A 207 16.25 -4.46 -11.27
C HIS A 207 15.75 -3.06 -11.62
N TYR A 208 16.10 -2.07 -10.80
CA TYR A 208 15.74 -0.68 -11.03
C TYR A 208 16.94 0.14 -11.47
N GLU A 209 16.91 0.55 -12.73
CA GLU A 209 17.92 1.44 -13.29
C GLU A 209 17.24 2.40 -14.27
N ASN A 210 17.81 3.60 -14.46
CA ASN A 210 17.34 4.55 -15.47
C ASN A 210 15.83 4.86 -15.37
N GLN A 211 15.34 4.92 -14.12
CA GLN A 211 13.96 5.25 -13.78
C GLN A 211 12.91 4.18 -14.11
N ASN A 212 13.31 2.95 -14.46
CA ASN A 212 12.40 1.85 -14.81
C ASN A 212 12.74 0.56 -14.04
N LEU A 213 11.71 -0.24 -13.73
CA LEU A 213 11.88 -1.63 -13.26
C LEU A 213 11.86 -2.58 -14.45
N ASP A 214 12.82 -3.49 -14.49
CA ASP A 214 12.89 -4.58 -15.46
C ASP A 214 13.25 -5.90 -14.77
N ILE A 215 12.93 -7.02 -15.41
CA ILE A 215 13.30 -8.35 -14.93
C ILE A 215 14.66 -8.74 -15.48
N PHE A 216 15.55 -9.16 -14.59
CA PHE A 216 16.87 -9.68 -14.90
C PHE A 216 16.99 -11.11 -14.40
N ILE A 217 17.93 -11.86 -14.99
CA ILE A 217 18.29 -13.22 -14.60
C ILE A 217 19.80 -13.25 -14.38
N ARG A 218 20.24 -13.83 -13.26
CA ARG A 218 21.67 -14.01 -12.95
C ARG A 218 21.94 -15.37 -12.34
N ASP A 219 23.16 -15.87 -12.51
CA ASP A 219 23.59 -17.11 -11.88
C ASP A 219 23.71 -16.92 -10.36
N ARG A 220 23.54 -18.01 -9.60
CA ARG A 220 23.56 -17.98 -8.13
C ARG A 220 24.89 -17.50 -7.52
N ASN A 221 26.00 -17.57 -8.25
CA ASN A 221 27.31 -17.15 -7.77
C ASN A 221 27.62 -15.69 -8.15
N GLY A 222 26.79 -15.07 -9.01
CA GLY A 222 26.97 -13.71 -9.49
C GLY A 222 28.18 -13.52 -10.43
N GLU A 223 28.82 -14.61 -10.88
CA GLU A 223 30.06 -14.59 -11.66
C GLU A 223 29.82 -14.24 -13.14
N GLN A 224 28.63 -14.53 -13.66
CA GLN A 224 28.26 -14.23 -15.03
C GLN A 224 27.57 -12.87 -15.13
N ALA A 225 27.68 -12.27 -16.32
CA ALA A 225 26.94 -11.07 -16.64
C ALA A 225 25.42 -11.35 -16.57
N PRO A 226 24.63 -10.45 -15.95
CA PRO A 226 23.20 -10.66 -15.84
C PRO A 226 22.53 -10.56 -17.20
N ILE A 227 21.48 -11.36 -17.39
CA ILE A 227 20.66 -11.41 -18.59
C ILE A 227 19.43 -10.54 -18.34
N ARG A 228 19.27 -9.47 -19.12
CA ARG A 228 18.05 -8.67 -19.11
C ARG A 228 16.92 -9.42 -19.82
N LEU A 229 15.88 -9.81 -19.09
CA LEU A 229 14.72 -10.53 -19.63
C LEU A 229 13.69 -9.58 -20.26
N THR A 230 13.49 -8.39 -19.69
CA THR A 230 12.54 -7.38 -20.18
C THR A 230 13.23 -6.06 -20.50
N MET A 231 12.71 -5.36 -21.51
CA MET A 231 13.22 -4.04 -21.96
C MET A 231 12.08 -3.06 -22.27
N HIS A 232 10.90 -3.28 -21.67
CA HIS A 232 9.74 -2.46 -21.98
C HIS A 232 9.86 -1.09 -21.28
N PRO A 233 9.43 0.04 -21.88
CA PRO A 233 9.44 1.35 -21.22
C PRO A 233 8.53 1.49 -19.99
N ALA A 234 7.81 0.43 -19.63
CA ALA A 234 6.90 0.39 -18.49
C ALA A 234 7.46 -0.63 -17.51
N ALA A 235 7.22 -0.40 -16.21
CA ALA A 235 7.76 -1.22 -15.16
C ALA A 235 7.31 -2.68 -15.27
N ASP A 236 8.29 -3.59 -15.20
CA ASP A 236 8.15 -5.04 -15.09
C ASP A 236 8.85 -5.48 -13.78
N TYR A 237 8.14 -6.15 -12.86
CA TYR A 237 8.62 -6.43 -11.49
C TYR A 237 8.01 -7.69 -10.86
N ALA A 238 8.44 -8.06 -9.65
CA ALA A 238 8.00 -9.25 -8.91
C ALA A 238 7.94 -10.55 -9.74
N PRO A 239 9.10 -11.06 -10.23
CA PRO A 239 9.14 -12.27 -11.02
C PRO A 239 8.85 -13.54 -10.19
N ALA A 240 8.31 -14.57 -10.85
CA ALA A 240 8.09 -15.90 -10.33
C ALA A 240 8.41 -16.95 -11.40
N TRP A 241 9.52 -17.64 -11.21
CA TRP A 241 10.00 -18.69 -12.11
C TRP A 241 9.16 -19.96 -11.92
N ALA A 242 8.69 -20.54 -13.02
CA ALA A 242 7.96 -21.80 -12.98
C ALA A 242 8.90 -22.96 -12.60
N PRO A 243 8.44 -23.95 -11.81
CA PRO A 243 9.21 -25.15 -11.47
C PRO A 243 9.65 -26.01 -12.66
N GLN A 244 9.03 -25.81 -13.83
CA GLN A 244 9.42 -26.47 -15.08
C GLN A 244 10.54 -25.72 -15.83
N GLY A 245 10.95 -24.54 -15.33
CA GLY A 245 12.13 -23.79 -15.77
C GLY A 245 11.97 -22.95 -17.04
N ARG A 246 10.94 -23.18 -17.87
CA ARG A 246 10.77 -22.49 -19.16
C ARG A 246 9.84 -21.28 -19.15
N LEU A 247 9.18 -21.00 -18.03
CA LEU A 247 8.27 -19.87 -17.88
C LEU A 247 8.69 -18.99 -16.70
N VAL A 248 8.57 -17.68 -16.86
CA VAL A 248 8.69 -16.71 -15.77
C VAL A 248 7.44 -15.84 -15.78
N ALA A 249 6.65 -15.89 -14.71
CA ALA A 249 5.55 -14.95 -14.50
C ALA A 249 6.09 -13.66 -13.87
N PHE A 250 5.50 -12.51 -14.15
CA PHE A 250 5.90 -11.23 -13.58
C PHE A 250 4.75 -10.23 -13.67
N VAL A 251 4.85 -9.12 -12.94
CA VAL A 251 3.90 -8.02 -13.02
C VAL A 251 4.38 -7.02 -14.07
N SER A 252 3.51 -6.56 -14.96
CA SER A 252 3.81 -5.50 -15.92
C SER A 252 2.78 -4.39 -15.88
N THR A 253 3.24 -3.15 -16.06
CA THR A 253 2.41 -1.95 -16.19
C THR A 253 2.21 -1.49 -17.63
N ARG A 254 2.63 -2.29 -18.63
CA ARG A 254 2.58 -1.92 -20.05
C ARG A 254 1.18 -1.60 -20.61
N GLU A 255 0.12 -2.02 -19.92
CA GLU A 255 -1.29 -1.74 -20.27
C GLU A 255 -1.92 -0.69 -19.32
N GLY A 256 -1.10 0.10 -18.61
CA GLY A 256 -1.52 1.20 -17.72
C GLY A 256 -1.83 0.77 -16.29
N THR A 257 -2.40 -0.42 -16.07
CA THR A 257 -2.55 -1.01 -14.72
C THR A 257 -1.62 -2.22 -14.57
N PRO A 258 -1.12 -2.52 -13.36
CA PRO A 258 -0.37 -3.74 -13.08
C PRO A 258 -1.15 -5.00 -13.48
N GLN A 259 -0.60 -5.83 -14.35
CA GLN A 259 -1.17 -7.10 -14.80
C GLN A 259 -0.13 -8.21 -14.74
N ILE A 260 -0.56 -9.47 -14.58
CA ILE A 260 0.33 -10.64 -14.65
C ILE A 260 0.62 -10.99 -16.10
N PHE A 261 1.90 -11.06 -16.43
CA PHE A 261 2.42 -11.54 -17.70
C PHE A 261 3.24 -12.81 -17.48
N ILE A 262 3.33 -13.64 -18.51
CA ILE A 262 4.24 -14.79 -18.59
C ILE A 262 5.23 -14.54 -19.72
N ALA A 263 6.51 -14.76 -19.44
CA ALA A 263 7.58 -14.88 -20.41
C ALA A 263 7.87 -16.37 -20.69
N ASN A 264 7.76 -16.79 -21.95
CA ASN A 264 8.20 -18.11 -22.40
C ASN A 264 9.65 -18.07 -22.90
N LEU A 265 10.56 -18.70 -22.14
CA LEU A 265 11.99 -18.62 -22.40
C LEU A 265 12.44 -19.32 -23.69
N ASP A 266 11.61 -20.17 -24.28
CA ASP A 266 11.88 -20.86 -25.54
C ASP A 266 11.50 -20.04 -26.79
N LYS A 267 10.81 -18.90 -26.62
CA LYS A 267 10.38 -18.03 -27.72
C LYS A 267 11.27 -16.79 -27.86
N PRO A 268 11.47 -16.26 -29.09
CA PRO A 268 12.13 -14.97 -29.25
C PRO A 268 11.33 -13.84 -28.58
N GLU A 269 12.01 -12.73 -28.26
CA GLU A 269 11.47 -11.61 -27.48
C GLU A 269 10.10 -11.10 -27.99
N ASN A 270 9.94 -10.97 -29.31
CA ASN A 270 8.72 -10.48 -29.95
C ASN A 270 7.48 -11.39 -29.78
N GLU A 271 7.67 -12.65 -29.37
CA GLU A 271 6.61 -13.63 -29.15
C GLU A 271 6.61 -14.22 -27.73
N ARG A 272 7.54 -13.75 -26.88
CA ARG A 272 7.82 -14.30 -25.54
C ARG A 272 6.75 -13.98 -24.51
N PHE A 273 6.13 -12.81 -24.60
CA PHE A 273 5.28 -12.28 -23.54
C PHE A 273 3.80 -12.48 -23.81
N THR A 274 3.05 -12.92 -22.81
CA THR A 274 1.58 -13.08 -22.88
C THR A 274 0.95 -12.62 -21.57
N ARG A 275 -0.08 -11.78 -21.65
CA ARG A 275 -0.87 -11.38 -20.48
C ARG A 275 -1.77 -12.53 -20.02
N LEU A 276 -1.82 -12.74 -18.71
CA LEU A 276 -2.64 -13.76 -18.08
C LEU A 276 -3.83 -13.20 -17.28
N SER A 277 -3.62 -12.13 -16.51
CA SER A 277 -4.70 -11.54 -15.70
C SER A 277 -5.64 -10.67 -16.53
N GLN A 278 -6.84 -10.43 -15.99
CA GLN A 278 -7.90 -9.64 -16.63
C GLN A 278 -7.89 -8.19 -16.14
N PRO A 279 -7.63 -7.18 -17.01
CA PRO A 279 -7.58 -5.78 -16.62
C PRO A 279 -8.86 -5.26 -15.94
N GLU A 280 -10.01 -5.78 -16.33
CA GLU A 280 -11.32 -5.44 -15.77
C GLU A 280 -11.47 -5.79 -14.27
N GLN A 281 -10.65 -6.70 -13.75
CA GLN A 281 -10.63 -7.07 -12.33
C GLN A 281 -9.70 -6.18 -11.49
N GLY A 282 -9.04 -5.18 -12.10
CA GLY A 282 -8.14 -4.24 -11.44
C GLY A 282 -6.67 -4.70 -11.41
N PRO A 283 -5.81 -4.06 -10.59
CA PRO A 283 -4.39 -4.34 -10.56
C PRO A 283 -4.09 -5.74 -10.00
N ALA A 284 -3.29 -6.52 -10.72
CA ALA A 284 -2.82 -7.85 -10.33
C ALA A 284 -1.35 -7.84 -9.91
N ARG A 285 -1.00 -8.59 -8.86
CA ARG A 285 0.29 -8.54 -8.17
C ARG A 285 0.71 -9.88 -7.60
N HIS A 286 2.02 -10.03 -7.40
CA HIS A 286 2.66 -11.11 -6.65
C HIS A 286 2.31 -12.51 -7.21
N PRO A 287 2.68 -12.81 -8.47
CA PRO A 287 2.51 -14.15 -9.00
C PRO A 287 3.35 -15.16 -8.21
N THR A 288 2.86 -16.39 -8.05
CA THR A 288 3.60 -17.50 -7.45
C THR A 288 3.17 -18.83 -8.07
N TRP A 289 4.11 -19.73 -8.34
CA TRP A 289 3.83 -21.05 -8.89
C TRP A 289 3.68 -22.10 -7.79
N SER A 290 2.74 -23.03 -7.95
CA SER A 290 2.71 -24.24 -7.14
C SER A 290 3.95 -25.08 -7.42
N ALA A 291 4.41 -25.87 -6.45
CA ALA A 291 5.65 -26.64 -6.56
C ALA A 291 5.67 -27.62 -7.75
N ASP A 292 4.51 -28.13 -8.18
CA ASP A 292 4.36 -29.00 -9.35
C ASP A 292 4.27 -28.24 -10.69
N GLY A 293 4.21 -26.91 -10.65
CA GLY A 293 4.05 -26.03 -11.81
C GLY A 293 2.66 -26.08 -12.46
N ARG A 294 1.68 -26.76 -11.84
CA ARG A 294 0.33 -26.88 -12.37
C ARG A 294 -0.47 -25.60 -12.23
N TYR A 295 -0.27 -24.88 -11.14
CA TYR A 295 -1.04 -23.70 -10.78
C TYR A 295 -0.16 -22.46 -10.67
N LEU A 296 -0.65 -21.34 -11.19
CA LEU A 296 -0.13 -20.01 -10.89
C LEU A 296 -1.17 -19.26 -10.05
N ALA A 297 -0.75 -18.70 -8.92
CA ALA A 297 -1.58 -17.85 -8.09
C ALA A 297 -1.12 -16.39 -8.14
N TRP A 298 -2.03 -15.44 -7.95
CA TRP A 298 -1.71 -14.02 -7.75
C TRP A 298 -2.81 -13.33 -6.94
N SER A 299 -2.53 -12.13 -6.47
CA SER A 299 -3.54 -11.25 -5.86
C SER A 299 -4.04 -10.23 -6.88
N GLN A 300 -5.34 -9.95 -6.93
CA GLN A 300 -5.93 -8.94 -7.80
C GLN A 300 -6.97 -8.12 -7.04
N THR A 301 -6.89 -6.79 -7.14
CA THR A 301 -7.69 -5.89 -6.30
C THR A 301 -8.86 -5.31 -7.06
N THR A 302 -10.08 -5.71 -6.70
CA THR A 302 -11.32 -5.18 -7.26
C THR A 302 -12.11 -4.44 -6.18
N ASN A 303 -12.47 -3.17 -6.42
CA ASN A 303 -13.20 -2.34 -5.45
C ASN A 303 -12.55 -2.33 -4.04
N GLY A 304 -11.22 -2.33 -3.98
CA GLY A 304 -10.49 -2.36 -2.72
C GLY A 304 -10.26 -3.74 -2.12
N MET A 305 -10.91 -4.78 -2.63
CA MET A 305 -10.83 -6.12 -2.08
C MET A 305 -9.73 -6.91 -2.81
N PRO A 306 -8.60 -7.21 -2.14
CA PRO A 306 -7.55 -8.05 -2.73
C PRO A 306 -8.01 -9.50 -2.71
N THR A 307 -8.21 -10.07 -3.90
CA THR A 307 -8.67 -11.45 -4.09
C THR A 307 -7.55 -12.28 -4.70
N LEU A 308 -7.31 -13.45 -4.12
CA LEU A 308 -6.38 -14.44 -4.63
C LEU A 308 -7.04 -15.19 -5.78
N TYR A 309 -6.39 -15.22 -6.94
CA TYR A 309 -6.80 -15.99 -8.10
C TYR A 309 -5.80 -17.11 -8.35
N VAL A 310 -6.31 -18.25 -8.83
CA VAL A 310 -5.51 -19.40 -9.25
C VAL A 310 -5.85 -19.78 -10.69
N TRP A 311 -4.84 -19.85 -11.53
CA TRP A 311 -4.93 -20.30 -12.92
C TRP A 311 -4.33 -21.69 -13.08
N ASP A 312 -4.97 -22.54 -13.87
CA ASP A 312 -4.55 -23.91 -14.16
C ASP A 312 -3.78 -23.95 -15.48
N ALA A 313 -2.46 -24.10 -15.41
CA ALA A 313 -1.58 -24.13 -16.57
C ALA A 313 -1.84 -25.34 -17.49
N ALA A 314 -2.44 -26.41 -16.98
CA ALA A 314 -2.83 -27.56 -17.80
C ALA A 314 -4.08 -27.29 -18.65
N HIS A 315 -4.87 -26.27 -18.30
CA HIS A 315 -6.08 -25.86 -19.00
C HIS A 315 -6.04 -24.34 -19.25
N PRO A 316 -5.12 -23.85 -20.10
CA PRO A 316 -4.85 -22.43 -20.25
C PRO A 316 -6.06 -21.60 -20.72
N ASP A 317 -7.01 -22.24 -21.41
CA ASP A 317 -8.26 -21.62 -21.88
C ASP A 317 -9.28 -21.37 -20.77
N ARG A 318 -9.06 -21.91 -19.56
CA ARG A 318 -9.95 -21.70 -18.42
C ARG A 318 -9.62 -20.40 -17.70
N LEU A 319 -10.66 -19.69 -17.31
CA LEU A 319 -10.51 -18.49 -16.52
C LEU A 319 -9.95 -18.81 -15.12
N PRO A 320 -9.11 -17.93 -14.56
CA PRO A 320 -8.61 -18.07 -13.19
C PRO A 320 -9.76 -18.08 -12.19
N ARG A 321 -9.63 -18.88 -11.14
CA ARG A 321 -10.64 -19.01 -10.09
C ARG A 321 -10.24 -18.22 -8.85
N ALA A 322 -11.19 -17.48 -8.28
CA ALA A 322 -11.02 -16.82 -6.99
C ALA A 322 -11.00 -17.85 -5.83
N ILE A 323 -10.03 -17.73 -4.93
CA ILE A 323 -9.81 -18.65 -3.80
C ILE A 323 -10.18 -18.00 -2.46
N GLY A 324 -9.73 -16.78 -2.23
CA GLY A 324 -9.85 -16.12 -0.93
C GLY A 324 -9.33 -14.69 -0.96
N MET A 325 -9.36 -14.00 0.18
CA MET A 325 -8.83 -12.65 0.29
C MET A 325 -7.35 -12.67 0.67
N GLY A 326 -6.57 -11.72 0.18
CA GLY A 326 -5.18 -11.55 0.58
C GLY A 326 -4.25 -11.02 -0.50
N TRP A 327 -3.04 -10.75 -0.07
CA TRP A 327 -1.88 -10.27 -0.80
C TRP A 327 -0.75 -11.29 -0.66
N TRP A 328 0.24 -11.22 -1.54
CA TRP A 328 1.42 -12.11 -1.53
C TRP A 328 1.05 -13.59 -1.33
N PRO A 329 0.30 -14.20 -2.27
CA PRO A 329 0.10 -15.63 -2.20
C PRO A 329 1.45 -16.37 -2.23
N GLN A 330 1.56 -17.44 -1.44
CA GLN A 330 2.68 -18.38 -1.47
C GLN A 330 2.16 -19.80 -1.35
N TRP A 331 2.61 -20.67 -2.25
CA TRP A 331 2.28 -22.08 -2.17
C TRP A 331 3.14 -22.77 -1.13
N SER A 332 2.46 -23.52 -0.28
CA SER A 332 3.10 -24.47 0.62
C SER A 332 3.37 -25.79 -0.09
N PRO A 333 4.35 -26.60 0.37
CA PRO A 333 4.65 -27.92 -0.18
C PRO A 333 3.46 -28.90 -0.18
N ASP A 334 2.51 -28.73 0.74
CA ASP A 334 1.30 -29.53 0.87
C ASP A 334 0.12 -29.00 0.02
N GLY A 335 0.32 -27.92 -0.75
CA GLY A 335 -0.67 -27.40 -1.69
C GLY A 335 -1.67 -26.41 -1.09
N LEU A 336 -1.47 -25.95 0.15
CA LEU A 336 -2.17 -24.78 0.69
C LEU A 336 -1.59 -23.49 0.11
N LEU A 337 -2.45 -22.51 -0.11
CA LEU A 337 -2.11 -21.17 -0.55
C LEU A 337 -2.12 -20.22 0.65
N ALA A 338 -0.95 -19.94 1.21
CA ALA A 338 -0.78 -18.96 2.27
C ALA A 338 -0.82 -17.54 1.70
N ALA A 339 -1.28 -16.56 2.47
CA ALA A 339 -1.35 -15.18 2.05
C ALA A 339 -1.32 -14.20 3.23
N VAL A 340 -0.92 -12.97 2.95
CA VAL A 340 -0.96 -11.86 3.91
C VAL A 340 -2.25 -11.08 3.72
N VAL A 341 -2.96 -10.78 4.81
CA VAL A 341 -4.11 -9.87 4.80
C VAL A 341 -3.68 -8.58 5.50
N ARG A 342 -3.73 -7.48 4.75
CA ARG A 342 -3.45 -6.14 5.27
C ARG A 342 -4.71 -5.56 5.91
N LEU A 343 -4.63 -5.32 7.21
CA LEU A 343 -5.64 -4.58 7.98
C LEU A 343 -5.22 -3.10 8.07
N PRO A 344 -6.08 -2.21 8.58
CA PRO A 344 -5.78 -0.78 8.58
C PRO A 344 -4.45 -0.39 9.24
N ASN A 345 -4.10 -1.03 10.36
CA ASN A 345 -2.91 -0.73 11.16
C ASN A 345 -2.22 -2.01 11.66
N GLN A 346 -2.34 -3.11 10.90
CA GLN A 346 -1.79 -4.42 11.26
C GLN A 346 -1.77 -5.30 10.01
N ASP A 347 -0.82 -6.24 9.93
CA ASP A 347 -0.86 -7.31 8.92
C ASP A 347 -1.15 -8.64 9.63
N ALA A 348 -1.81 -9.55 8.91
CA ALA A 348 -2.13 -10.89 9.39
C ALA A 348 -1.78 -11.94 8.34
N LEU A 349 -1.51 -13.17 8.78
CA LEU A 349 -1.30 -14.33 7.92
C LEU A 349 -2.57 -15.19 7.86
N THR A 350 -2.86 -15.75 6.69
CA THR A 350 -3.97 -16.70 6.45
C THR A 350 -3.52 -17.79 5.47
N ALA A 351 -4.31 -18.83 5.31
CA ALA A 351 -4.09 -19.86 4.29
C ALA A 351 -5.40 -20.48 3.80
N TYR A 352 -5.40 -20.89 2.53
CA TYR A 352 -6.53 -21.49 1.85
C TYR A 352 -6.15 -22.84 1.24
N ASP A 353 -6.99 -23.84 1.41
CA ASP A 353 -7.02 -25.02 0.56
C ASP A 353 -7.75 -24.63 -0.74
N PRO A 354 -7.13 -24.72 -1.92
CA PRO A 354 -7.78 -24.33 -3.17
C PRO A 354 -9.11 -25.06 -3.42
N GLU A 355 -9.29 -26.29 -2.93
CA GLU A 355 -10.51 -27.07 -3.12
C GLU A 355 -11.52 -26.88 -1.98
N ARG A 356 -11.04 -26.68 -0.74
CA ARG A 356 -11.90 -26.65 0.47
C ARG A 356 -12.15 -25.26 1.04
N GLY A 357 -11.42 -24.23 0.60
CA GLY A 357 -11.55 -22.85 1.09
C GLY A 357 -10.62 -22.55 2.26
N LEU A 358 -11.07 -21.72 3.22
CA LEU A 358 -10.25 -21.24 4.34
C LEU A 358 -9.70 -22.42 5.18
N ALA A 359 -8.37 -22.52 5.28
CA ALA A 359 -7.66 -23.57 6.02
C ALA A 359 -7.06 -23.05 7.34
N LEU A 360 -6.63 -21.78 7.33
CA LEU A 360 -6.06 -21.09 8.48
C LEU A 360 -6.77 -19.73 8.66
N PRO A 361 -7.37 -19.41 9.82
CA PRO A 361 -7.93 -18.09 10.08
C PRO A 361 -6.83 -17.02 10.16
N LEU A 362 -7.24 -15.75 10.22
CA LEU A 362 -6.31 -14.63 10.37
C LEU A 362 -5.47 -14.77 11.64
N MET A 363 -4.16 -14.70 11.45
CA MET A 363 -3.16 -14.69 12.50
C MET A 363 -2.39 -13.39 12.48
N ASP A 364 -2.59 -12.56 13.49
CA ASP A 364 -1.93 -11.28 13.63
C ASP A 364 -0.39 -11.40 13.61
N LEU A 365 0.25 -10.52 12.84
CA LEU A 365 1.70 -10.38 12.78
C LEU A 365 2.15 -9.14 13.58
N PRO A 366 3.34 -9.18 14.21
CA PRO A 366 3.81 -8.09 15.08
C PRO A 366 4.31 -6.85 14.33
N GLY A 367 4.42 -6.91 13.00
CA GLY A 367 4.91 -5.82 12.16
C GLY A 367 4.39 -5.93 10.73
N THR A 368 4.56 -4.85 9.97
CA THR A 368 4.18 -4.79 8.54
C THR A 368 5.05 -5.75 7.74
N VAL A 369 4.43 -6.51 6.85
CA VAL A 369 5.13 -7.45 5.96
C VAL A 369 5.72 -6.70 4.77
N THR A 370 7.01 -6.91 4.50
CA THR A 370 7.73 -6.40 3.33
C THR A 370 8.21 -7.52 2.40
N GLY A 371 7.84 -8.75 2.70
CA GLY A 371 8.09 -9.93 1.87
C GLY A 371 7.78 -11.22 2.62
N PHE A 372 7.46 -12.29 1.89
CA PHE A 372 6.98 -13.54 2.48
C PHE A 372 7.22 -14.71 1.51
N THR A 373 7.69 -15.84 2.05
CA THR A 373 7.87 -17.10 1.32
C THR A 373 7.53 -18.30 2.20
N VAL A 374 7.04 -19.38 1.59
CA VAL A 374 6.78 -20.67 2.22
C VAL A 374 7.44 -21.74 1.36
N GLY A 375 8.11 -22.71 1.99
CA GLY A 375 8.78 -23.76 1.23
C GLY A 375 9.16 -24.97 2.09
N ASN A 376 9.60 -26.02 1.42
CA ASN A 376 10.08 -27.24 2.07
C ASN A 376 11.51 -27.02 2.61
N ALA A 377 11.60 -26.33 3.74
CA ALA A 377 12.84 -26.06 4.43
C ALA A 377 12.68 -26.36 5.93
N ALA A 378 13.81 -26.50 6.62
CA ALA A 378 13.86 -26.64 8.06
C ALA A 378 15.13 -25.96 8.58
N LEU A 379 15.05 -25.38 9.77
CA LEU A 379 16.24 -24.91 10.49
C LEU A 379 16.86 -26.07 11.28
N PRO A 380 18.19 -26.13 11.38
CA PRO A 380 18.85 -27.16 12.19
C PRO A 380 18.56 -26.93 13.67
N TRP A 381 18.55 -28.02 14.44
CA TRP A 381 18.47 -27.99 15.90
C TRP A 381 19.73 -28.60 16.52
N PRO A 382 20.43 -27.91 17.43
CA PRO A 382 20.19 -26.53 17.86
C PRO A 382 20.38 -25.52 16.71
N LEU A 383 19.77 -24.34 16.84
CA LEU A 383 19.94 -23.26 15.86
C LEU A 383 21.44 -22.91 15.70
N PRO A 384 21.91 -22.50 14.50
CA PRO A 384 23.27 -22.01 14.32
C PRO A 384 23.52 -20.76 15.16
N ALA A 385 24.77 -20.52 15.53
CA ALA A 385 25.14 -19.40 16.42
C ALA A 385 24.65 -18.04 15.92
N ALA A 386 24.69 -17.80 14.60
CA ALA A 386 24.18 -16.58 13.98
C ALA A 386 22.67 -16.36 14.24
N PHE A 387 21.87 -17.42 14.09
CA PHE A 387 20.43 -17.34 14.36
C PHE A 387 20.11 -17.30 15.85
N GLN A 388 20.90 -17.96 16.71
CA GLN A 388 20.74 -17.81 18.16
C GLN A 388 20.99 -16.36 18.59
N GLN A 389 22.03 -15.73 18.05
CA GLN A 389 22.34 -14.32 18.31
C GLN A 389 21.20 -13.44 17.82
N ALA A 390 20.74 -13.62 16.58
CA ALA A 390 19.62 -12.85 16.03
C ALA A 390 18.32 -13.03 16.83
N ALA A 391 17.98 -14.27 17.21
CA ALA A 391 16.80 -14.58 18.00
C ALA A 391 16.86 -14.06 19.44
N SER A 392 18.06 -13.80 19.97
CA SER A 392 18.25 -13.18 21.29
C SER A 392 18.03 -11.67 21.31
N ILE A 393 17.95 -11.04 20.13
CA ILE A 393 17.67 -9.62 20.02
C ILE A 393 16.20 -9.39 20.37
N THR A 394 15.97 -8.87 21.56
CA THR A 394 14.68 -8.27 21.90
C THR A 394 14.49 -7.04 21.01
N PRO A 395 13.33 -6.87 20.36
CA PRO A 395 13.01 -5.64 19.64
C PRO A 395 13.34 -4.43 20.52
N THR A 396 14.20 -3.52 20.03
CA THR A 396 14.48 -2.28 20.74
C THR A 396 13.15 -1.57 20.97
N PRO A 397 12.82 -1.15 22.21
CA PRO A 397 11.61 -0.38 22.45
C PRO A 397 11.55 0.79 21.47
N LYS A 398 10.44 0.86 20.71
CA LYS A 398 10.22 1.82 19.62
C LYS A 398 10.54 3.26 20.06
N TRP A 399 10.27 3.53 21.33
CA TRP A 399 10.58 4.71 22.11
C TRP A 399 10.29 4.34 23.57
N THR A 400 10.74 5.17 24.52
CA THR A 400 10.41 4.98 25.94
C THR A 400 9.49 6.13 26.37
N PRO A 401 8.29 5.86 26.92
CA PRO A 401 7.40 6.93 27.38
C PRO A 401 8.00 7.64 28.59
N LEU A 402 7.99 8.97 28.57
CA LEU A 402 8.36 9.81 29.73
C LEU A 402 7.20 10.71 30.15
N ALA A 403 5.98 10.18 30.11
CA ALA A 403 4.78 10.90 30.51
C ALA A 403 4.83 11.30 32.00
N ASN A 404 4.88 12.61 32.25
CA ASN A 404 4.91 13.23 33.56
C ASN A 404 3.63 14.06 33.78
N PRO A 405 2.68 13.57 34.59
CA PRO A 405 1.45 14.31 34.89
C PRO A 405 1.75 15.46 35.86
N ASN A 406 2.11 16.63 35.34
CA ASN A 406 2.40 17.82 36.12
C ASN A 406 1.21 18.79 36.23
N GLY A 407 0.12 18.52 35.50
CA GLY A 407 -1.08 19.34 35.47
C GLY A 407 -2.00 19.15 36.69
N PRO A 408 -2.89 20.13 36.98
CA PRO A 408 -3.89 19.99 38.03
C PRO A 408 -4.72 18.71 37.88
N ASN A 409 -4.94 18.01 39.00
CA ASN A 409 -5.61 16.71 39.06
C ASN A 409 -4.89 15.55 38.33
N GLY A 410 -3.56 15.63 38.18
CA GLY A 410 -2.77 14.56 37.57
C GLY A 410 -2.92 14.46 36.06
N ARG A 411 -3.23 15.58 35.40
CA ARG A 411 -3.33 15.67 33.94
C ARG A 411 -1.96 15.81 33.30
N LEU A 412 -1.87 15.37 32.05
CA LEU A 412 -0.69 15.50 31.22
C LEU A 412 -0.56 16.93 30.70
N ASP A 413 0.68 17.39 30.58
CA ASP A 413 0.98 18.66 29.94
C ASP A 413 0.91 18.54 28.41
N VAL A 414 0.75 19.69 27.76
CA VAL A 414 0.91 19.85 26.31
C VAL A 414 2.19 20.63 26.06
N VAL A 415 3.25 19.90 25.70
CA VAL A 415 4.63 20.36 25.64
C VAL A 415 5.01 20.84 24.23
N PRO A 416 5.89 21.86 24.10
CA PRO A 416 6.34 22.34 22.80
C PRO A 416 7.25 21.32 22.11
N LEU A 417 7.09 21.19 20.79
CA LEU A 417 7.96 20.37 19.93
C LEU A 417 9.17 21.19 19.45
N PRO A 418 10.39 20.85 19.90
CA PRO A 418 11.59 21.60 19.51
C PRO A 418 11.83 21.53 18.00
N LYS A 419 12.13 22.68 17.40
CA LYS A 419 12.48 22.79 15.97
C LYS A 419 11.40 22.26 15.02
N VAL A 420 10.13 22.28 15.42
CA VAL A 420 8.98 21.96 14.54
C VAL A 420 8.23 23.25 14.21
N LYS A 421 7.93 23.46 12.93
CA LYS A 421 7.10 24.57 12.45
C LYS A 421 5.67 24.08 12.24
N ALA A 422 4.74 24.63 13.01
CA ALA A 422 3.30 24.39 12.88
C ALA A 422 2.55 25.58 13.50
N PRO A 423 1.24 25.75 13.25
CA PRO A 423 0.42 26.73 13.95
C PRO A 423 0.46 26.54 15.48
N TYR A 424 0.37 25.30 15.93
CA TYR A 424 0.58 24.92 17.33
C TYR A 424 1.55 23.74 17.41
N PRO A 425 2.86 23.98 17.49
CA PRO A 425 3.88 22.93 17.50
C PRO A 425 4.00 22.34 18.90
N LYS A 426 2.95 21.63 19.34
CA LYS A 426 2.88 21.00 20.66
C LYS A 426 2.28 19.61 20.55
N LEU A 427 2.60 18.73 21.50
CA LEU A 427 1.94 17.45 21.72
C LEU A 427 1.71 17.23 23.21
N SER A 428 0.84 16.29 23.54
CA SER A 428 0.77 15.76 24.90
C SER A 428 2.11 15.13 25.27
N ASP A 429 2.52 15.30 26.53
CA ASP A 429 3.71 14.68 27.13
C ASP A 429 3.69 13.14 27.10
N ALA A 430 2.58 12.51 26.72
CA ALA A 430 2.52 11.07 26.48
C ALA A 430 2.76 10.67 25.00
N ALA A 431 2.98 11.63 24.10
CA ALA A 431 3.10 11.40 22.67
C ALA A 431 4.34 12.04 22.03
N ASP A 432 4.99 12.99 22.70
CA ASP A 432 6.12 13.74 22.15
C ASP A 432 7.39 12.88 21.99
N GLU A 433 7.70 11.94 22.88
CA GLU A 433 8.82 11.00 22.65
C GLU A 433 8.58 10.11 21.43
N ALA A 434 7.35 9.60 21.27
CA ALA A 434 6.97 8.78 20.13
C ALA A 434 7.11 9.57 18.82
N PHE A 435 6.75 10.86 18.84
CA PHE A 435 6.89 11.75 17.70
C PHE A 435 8.37 12.05 17.41
N ALA A 436 9.17 12.33 18.43
CA ALA A 436 10.60 12.60 18.29
C ALA A 436 11.34 11.40 17.69
N ALA A 437 11.02 10.19 18.17
CA ALA A 437 11.58 8.94 17.65
C ALA A 437 11.20 8.72 16.18
N LEU A 438 9.91 8.89 15.83
CA LEU A 438 9.46 8.78 14.44
C LEU A 438 10.13 9.83 13.54
N ARG A 439 10.22 11.09 13.97
CA ARG A 439 10.87 12.17 13.20
C ARG A 439 12.33 11.85 12.92
N GLN A 440 13.06 11.38 13.92
CA GLN A 440 14.46 10.97 13.73
C GLN A 440 14.57 9.79 12.75
N ALA A 441 13.75 8.76 12.93
CA ALA A 441 13.72 7.58 12.06
C ALA A 441 13.41 7.94 10.61
N LEU A 442 12.40 8.80 10.40
CA LEU A 442 11.98 9.22 9.07
C LEU A 442 13.03 10.12 8.41
N ALA A 443 13.66 11.02 9.17
CA ALA A 443 14.77 11.83 8.67
C ALA A 443 15.98 10.98 8.26
N GLN A 444 16.28 9.91 9.01
CA GLN A 444 17.32 8.96 8.66
C GLN A 444 17.00 8.18 7.39
N LYS A 445 15.75 7.71 7.22
CA LYS A 445 15.34 6.94 6.03
C LYS A 445 15.23 7.82 4.78
N ALA A 446 14.63 9.01 4.91
CA ALA A 446 14.35 9.91 3.80
C ALA A 446 15.54 10.83 3.46
N GLY A 447 16.46 11.07 4.40
CA GLY A 447 17.61 11.97 4.20
C GLY A 447 17.29 13.45 4.40
N TRP A 448 16.08 13.80 4.85
CA TRP A 448 15.66 15.15 5.16
C TRP A 448 14.56 15.15 6.23
N ASP A 449 14.39 16.27 6.94
CA ASP A 449 13.47 16.37 8.08
C ASP A 449 12.00 16.55 7.63
N VAL A 450 11.36 15.43 7.33
CA VAL A 450 9.96 15.37 6.84
C VAL A 450 8.97 15.95 7.84
N LEU A 451 9.17 15.71 9.14
CA LEU A 451 8.26 16.17 10.21
C LEU A 451 8.70 17.49 10.84
N GLY A 452 9.69 18.17 10.27
CA GLY A 452 10.15 19.48 10.73
C GLY A 452 9.14 20.61 10.46
N THR A 453 8.22 20.40 9.53
CA THR A 453 7.09 21.29 9.25
C THR A 453 5.81 20.45 9.19
N LEU A 454 4.76 20.91 9.87
CA LEU A 454 3.46 20.24 9.96
C LEU A 454 2.34 21.21 9.62
N ASP A 455 1.25 20.69 9.05
CA ASP A 455 0.00 21.45 8.99
C ASP A 455 -0.52 21.69 10.41
N ASN A 456 -0.44 20.66 11.27
CA ASN A 456 -0.64 20.84 12.70
C ASN A 456 -0.11 19.66 13.54
N ALA A 457 0.09 19.88 14.84
CA ALA A 457 0.32 18.83 15.85
C ALA A 457 -0.67 18.94 17.04
N TYR A 458 -1.32 20.09 17.18
CA TYR A 458 -2.27 20.31 18.26
C TYR A 458 -3.30 21.38 17.87
N VAL A 459 -4.53 21.26 18.35
CA VAL A 459 -5.53 22.31 18.21
C VAL A 459 -6.10 22.61 19.60
N PRO A 460 -6.03 23.86 20.10
CA PRO A 460 -6.66 24.20 21.37
C PRO A 460 -8.19 24.20 21.22
N LEU A 461 -8.92 23.84 22.28
CA LEU A 461 -10.40 23.84 22.31
C LEU A 461 -11.04 25.19 21.89
N THR A 462 -10.31 26.30 22.00
CA THR A 462 -10.77 27.63 21.59
C THR A 462 -10.71 27.86 20.07
N ALA A 463 -10.06 26.98 19.31
CA ALA A 463 -9.98 27.07 17.86
C ALA A 463 -11.11 26.27 17.19
N PRO A 464 -11.77 26.83 16.17
CA PRO A 464 -12.86 26.16 15.48
C PRO A 464 -12.36 24.93 14.70
N LEU A 465 -13.21 23.92 14.64
CA LEU A 465 -13.04 22.77 13.76
C LEU A 465 -13.18 23.19 12.29
N PRO A 466 -12.38 22.63 11.37
CA PRO A 466 -12.82 22.55 9.98
C PRO A 466 -14.13 21.76 9.92
N GLU A 467 -15.07 22.21 9.10
CA GLU A 467 -16.40 21.60 8.99
C GLU A 467 -16.30 20.09 8.72
N GLY A 468 -17.11 19.28 9.42
CA GLY A 468 -17.17 17.82 9.22
C GLY A 468 -16.16 16.99 10.03
N LEU A 469 -15.11 17.58 10.62
CA LEU A 469 -14.12 16.87 11.44
C LEU A 469 -14.54 16.77 12.91
N GLY A 470 -15.69 16.16 13.21
CA GLY A 470 -16.08 15.89 14.60
C GLY A 470 -15.05 14.98 15.32
N GLN A 471 -14.73 15.30 16.58
CA GLN A 471 -13.80 14.52 17.42
C GLN A 471 -12.40 14.30 16.77
N ASP A 472 -11.79 15.40 16.32
CA ASP A 472 -10.44 15.39 15.75
C ASP A 472 -9.37 15.09 16.82
N TRP A 473 -8.41 14.21 16.51
CA TRP A 473 -7.39 13.81 17.48
C TRP A 473 -6.34 14.88 17.72
N LEU A 474 -6.24 15.91 16.88
CA LEU A 474 -5.36 17.06 17.13
C LEU A 474 -5.72 17.79 18.43
N TYR A 475 -6.97 17.74 18.89
CA TYR A 475 -7.35 18.30 20.20
C TYR A 475 -6.74 17.54 21.37
N THR A 476 -6.45 16.25 21.20
CA THR A 476 -5.93 15.40 22.29
C THR A 476 -4.43 15.59 22.53
N GLY A 477 -3.73 16.29 21.64
CA GLY A 477 -2.27 16.33 21.62
C GLY A 477 -1.63 14.98 21.29
N ARG A 478 -2.37 14.02 20.73
CA ARG A 478 -1.88 12.69 20.32
C ARG A 478 -2.00 12.48 18.81
N ALA A 479 -1.94 13.53 18.02
CA ALA A 479 -1.98 13.46 16.57
C ALA A 479 -1.04 14.46 15.92
N PHE A 480 -0.62 14.18 14.69
CA PHE A 480 0.03 15.18 13.84
C PHE A 480 -0.48 15.06 12.41
N ALA A 481 -0.43 16.19 11.69
CA ALA A 481 -0.85 16.30 10.31
C ALA A 481 0.32 16.77 9.43
N LEU A 482 0.68 15.97 8.43
CA LEU A 482 1.68 16.32 7.43
C LEU A 482 1.19 17.47 6.54
N PRO A 483 2.10 18.35 6.08
CA PRO A 483 1.73 19.41 5.16
C PRO A 483 1.34 18.84 3.80
N THR A 484 0.34 19.42 3.14
CA THR A 484 -0.05 18.96 1.78
C THR A 484 0.84 19.52 0.66
N THR A 485 1.61 20.57 0.93
CA THR A 485 2.46 21.26 -0.05
C THR A 485 3.51 20.38 -0.75
N PRO A 486 4.13 19.37 -0.11
CA PRO A 486 5.10 18.51 -0.80
C PRO A 486 4.48 17.63 -1.89
N ILE A 487 3.15 17.42 -1.88
CA ILE A 487 2.46 16.70 -2.97
C ILE A 487 2.58 17.49 -4.27
N GLN A 488 2.31 18.80 -4.21
CA GLN A 488 2.39 19.68 -5.38
C GLN A 488 3.82 19.81 -5.91
N ALA A 489 4.81 19.68 -5.03
CA ALA A 489 6.23 19.69 -5.38
C ALA A 489 6.76 18.33 -5.88
N GLY A 490 5.95 17.26 -5.88
CA GLY A 490 6.38 15.91 -6.25
C GLY A 490 7.32 15.24 -5.24
N TRP A 491 7.30 15.70 -3.99
CA TRP A 491 8.09 15.17 -2.87
C TRP A 491 7.28 14.24 -1.95
N MET A 492 5.96 14.18 -2.14
CA MET A 492 5.07 13.27 -1.45
C MET A 492 4.02 12.73 -2.41
N VAL A 493 3.69 11.45 -2.26
CA VAL A 493 2.60 10.82 -2.98
C VAL A 493 1.75 10.00 -2.03
N VAL A 494 0.50 9.79 -2.41
CA VAL A 494 -0.49 9.10 -1.58
C VAL A 494 -1.06 7.96 -2.40
N VAL A 495 -1.09 6.75 -1.83
CA VAL A 495 -1.68 5.56 -2.44
C VAL A 495 -2.97 5.22 -1.71
N ARG A 496 -4.02 4.94 -2.48
CA ARG A 496 -5.33 4.57 -1.95
C ARG A 496 -5.33 3.10 -1.53
N GLU A 497 -5.75 2.82 -0.30
CA GLU A 497 -6.00 1.47 0.21
C GLU A 497 -7.43 1.39 0.71
N ASP A 498 -8.31 0.74 -0.02
CA ASP A 498 -9.67 0.49 0.43
C ASP A 498 -9.69 -0.81 1.25
N ILE A 499 -10.18 -0.77 2.48
CA ILE A 499 -10.22 -1.92 3.40
C ILE A 499 -11.64 -2.02 3.96
N ALA A 500 -12.36 -3.06 3.55
CA ALA A 500 -13.79 -3.24 3.84
C ALA A 500 -14.60 -1.99 3.37
N PRO A 501 -15.52 -1.34 4.13
CA PRO A 501 -16.25 -0.18 3.59
C PRO A 501 -15.45 1.13 3.67
N TYR A 502 -14.21 1.12 4.17
CA TYR A 502 -13.45 2.33 4.46
C TYR A 502 -12.31 2.53 3.46
N THR A 503 -12.06 3.80 3.13
CA THR A 503 -10.85 4.20 2.40
C THR A 503 -9.79 4.62 3.40
N TYR A 504 -8.62 4.03 3.29
CA TYR A 504 -7.40 4.44 3.96
C TYR A 504 -6.39 4.93 2.92
N TRP A 505 -5.35 5.58 3.42
CA TRP A 505 -4.29 6.11 2.59
C TRP A 505 -2.93 5.68 3.10
N ARG A 506 -2.01 5.48 2.17
CA ARG A 506 -0.61 5.19 2.44
C ARG A 506 0.21 6.34 1.88
N VAL A 507 1.07 6.93 2.71
CA VAL A 507 1.84 8.12 2.38
C VAL A 507 3.29 7.74 2.14
N TYR A 508 3.82 8.21 1.02
CA TYR A 508 5.21 8.04 0.66
C TYR A 508 5.87 9.38 0.45
N VAL A 509 7.11 9.52 0.90
CA VAL A 509 7.92 10.71 0.66
C VAL A 509 9.14 10.36 -0.18
N ARG A 510 9.53 11.27 -1.04
CA ARG A 510 10.69 11.08 -1.91
C ARG A 510 11.96 11.15 -1.06
N ALA A 511 12.85 10.18 -1.25
CA ALA A 511 14.16 10.21 -0.60
C ALA A 511 15.01 11.36 -1.17
N ALA A 512 15.84 11.98 -0.32
CA ALA A 512 16.76 13.05 -0.73
C ALA A 512 17.78 12.52 -1.74
N LYS A 513 18.28 11.30 -1.51
CA LYS A 513 19.10 10.58 -2.47
C LYS A 513 18.22 9.70 -3.34
N GLN A 514 18.51 9.67 -4.63
CA GLN A 514 17.78 8.89 -5.64
C GLN A 514 18.72 7.89 -6.34
N ASP A 515 19.71 7.42 -5.60
CA ASP A 515 20.82 6.56 -6.02
C ASP A 515 20.73 5.15 -5.42
N GLY A 516 19.57 4.75 -4.88
CA GLY A 516 19.38 3.44 -4.24
C GLY A 516 19.77 3.36 -2.78
N THR A 517 20.58 4.29 -2.26
CA THR A 517 21.03 4.25 -0.85
C THR A 517 19.91 4.57 0.16
N GLN A 518 18.83 5.20 -0.30
CA GLN A 518 17.66 5.57 0.48
C GLN A 518 16.37 5.26 -0.27
N GLY A 519 15.36 4.74 0.45
CA GLY A 519 14.06 4.41 -0.13
C GLY A 519 14.09 3.21 -1.07
N GLN A 520 12.96 3.00 -1.75
CA GLN A 520 12.72 1.92 -2.72
C GLN A 520 11.89 2.47 -3.90
N PRO A 521 11.97 1.88 -5.10
CA PRO A 521 11.04 2.18 -6.18
C PRO A 521 9.58 1.90 -5.75
N LEU A 522 8.65 2.73 -6.21
CA LEU A 522 7.23 2.47 -5.99
C LEU A 522 6.71 1.41 -6.98
N HIS A 523 5.72 0.65 -6.53
CA HIS A 523 5.01 -0.34 -7.34
C HIS A 523 3.54 0.00 -7.56
N ASP A 524 3.04 1.02 -6.85
CA ASP A 524 1.64 1.41 -6.80
C ASP A 524 1.43 2.75 -7.49
N LEU A 525 0.33 2.87 -8.24
CA LEU A 525 -0.11 4.15 -8.79
C LEU A 525 -0.58 5.06 -7.65
N PRO A 526 0.00 6.27 -7.51
CA PRO A 526 -0.54 7.27 -6.61
C PRO A 526 -1.95 7.69 -6.99
N TRP A 527 -2.69 8.19 -6.00
CA TRP A 527 -3.96 8.88 -6.18
C TRP A 527 -3.72 10.39 -6.30
N ASP A 528 -4.13 10.97 -7.42
CA ASP A 528 -4.10 12.40 -7.65
C ASP A 528 -5.44 13.03 -7.21
N PHE A 529 -5.39 13.69 -6.06
CA PHE A 529 -6.51 14.47 -5.53
C PHE A 529 -6.87 15.69 -6.40
N ASN A 530 -5.93 16.24 -7.18
CA ASN A 530 -6.19 17.42 -8.02
C ASN A 530 -6.93 17.05 -9.31
N ALA A 531 -6.91 15.78 -9.70
CA ALA A 531 -7.65 15.29 -10.86
C ALA A 531 -9.16 15.59 -10.78
N ARG A 532 -9.71 15.78 -9.57
CA ARG A 532 -11.12 16.20 -9.38
C ARG A 532 -11.43 17.58 -9.99
N PHE A 533 -10.41 18.40 -10.22
CA PHE A 533 -10.53 19.73 -10.82
C PHE A 533 -10.24 19.73 -12.34
N SER A 534 -10.04 18.57 -12.95
CA SER A 534 -9.70 18.43 -14.38
C SER A 534 -10.88 18.65 -15.34
N GLY A 535 -12.11 18.63 -14.81
CA GLY A 535 -13.35 18.63 -15.62
C GLY A 535 -13.84 17.24 -16.01
N ASP A 536 -13.10 16.17 -15.67
CA ASP A 536 -13.57 14.79 -15.80
C ASP A 536 -14.60 14.47 -14.71
N ILE A 537 -15.81 14.05 -15.12
CA ILE A 537 -16.92 13.74 -14.22
C ILE A 537 -16.58 12.55 -13.32
N THR A 538 -15.92 11.52 -13.86
CA THR A 538 -15.51 10.34 -13.10
C THR A 538 -14.49 10.71 -12.04
N ALA A 539 -13.50 11.53 -12.38
CA ALA A 539 -12.49 11.99 -11.42
C ALA A 539 -13.11 12.87 -10.32
N PHE A 540 -14.09 13.73 -10.67
CA PHE A 540 -14.83 14.52 -9.68
C PHE A 540 -15.63 13.63 -8.72
N GLU A 541 -16.42 12.69 -9.25
CA GLU A 541 -17.24 11.76 -8.46
C GLU A 541 -16.41 10.86 -7.57
N GLN A 542 -15.21 10.46 -8.01
CA GLN A 542 -14.31 9.60 -7.24
C GLN A 542 -13.45 10.36 -6.23
N GLY A 543 -13.45 11.70 -6.23
CA GLY A 543 -12.59 12.51 -5.36
C GLY A 543 -11.13 12.60 -5.79
N GLY A 544 -10.87 12.35 -7.08
CA GLY A 544 -9.55 12.26 -7.69
C GLY A 544 -9.51 11.12 -8.71
N ALA A 545 -8.31 10.81 -9.19
CA ALA A 545 -8.06 9.69 -10.09
C ALA A 545 -6.68 9.10 -9.81
N TYR A 546 -6.41 7.88 -10.29
CA TYR A 546 -5.04 7.37 -10.29
C TYR A 546 -4.15 8.22 -11.21
N ALA A 547 -2.91 8.45 -10.77
CA ALA A 547 -1.88 9.04 -11.61
C ALA A 547 -1.67 8.20 -12.88
N PRO A 548 -1.26 8.82 -14.00
CA PRO A 548 -1.12 8.11 -15.28
C PRO A 548 0.04 7.10 -15.30
N ALA A 549 1.00 7.22 -14.37
CA ALA A 549 2.13 6.32 -14.22
C ALA A 549 2.63 6.34 -12.77
N VAL A 550 3.39 5.31 -12.40
CA VAL A 550 4.13 5.27 -11.14
C VAL A 550 5.28 6.27 -11.24
N PRO A 551 5.41 7.22 -10.29
CA PRO A 551 6.47 8.22 -10.37
C PRO A 551 7.84 7.54 -10.16
N PRO A 552 8.84 7.86 -10.98
CA PRO A 552 10.15 7.28 -10.82
C PRO A 552 10.86 7.82 -9.58
N GLY A 553 11.90 7.12 -9.17
CA GLY A 553 12.75 7.46 -8.06
C GLY A 553 12.56 6.52 -6.88
N TYR A 554 13.21 6.90 -5.78
CA TYR A 554 13.20 6.15 -4.54
C TYR A 554 12.36 6.86 -3.48
N TRP A 555 11.51 6.08 -2.82
CA TRP A 555 10.47 6.55 -1.93
C TRP A 555 10.54 5.83 -0.58
N VAL A 556 10.17 6.54 0.48
CA VAL A 556 10.09 6.03 1.84
C VAL A 556 8.63 5.95 2.27
N ASP A 557 8.22 4.78 2.72
CA ASP A 557 6.88 4.54 3.25
C ASP A 557 6.72 5.14 4.65
N VAL A 558 6.09 6.31 4.71
CA VAL A 558 5.84 7.03 5.96
C VAL A 558 4.83 6.28 6.81
N THR A 559 3.81 5.69 6.19
CA THR A 559 2.72 5.01 6.91
C THR A 559 3.22 3.75 7.61
N ALA A 560 4.03 2.92 6.94
CA ALA A 560 4.62 1.74 7.57
C ALA A 560 5.57 2.12 8.70
N LEU A 561 6.39 3.15 8.51
CA LEU A 561 7.31 3.62 9.55
C LEU A 561 6.55 4.24 10.73
N ALA A 562 5.54 5.07 10.48
CA ALA A 562 4.68 5.62 11.53
C ALA A 562 4.09 4.51 12.40
N LEU A 563 3.53 3.46 11.77
CA LEU A 563 2.98 2.31 12.47
C LEU A 563 4.06 1.54 13.26
N ALA A 564 5.26 1.41 12.71
CA ALA A 564 6.41 0.83 13.41
C ALA A 564 6.80 1.63 14.67
N PHE A 565 6.41 2.89 14.80
CA PHE A 565 6.57 3.71 16.02
C PHE A 565 5.27 3.90 16.83
N GLY A 566 4.19 3.22 16.43
CA GLY A 566 2.89 3.22 17.14
C GLY A 566 1.89 4.26 16.65
N TRP A 567 2.24 5.02 15.61
CA TRP A 567 1.36 6.01 15.00
C TRP A 567 0.48 5.35 13.96
N GLU A 568 -0.83 5.43 14.19
CA GLU A 568 -1.85 4.79 13.38
C GLU A 568 -2.47 5.80 12.42
N ARG A 569 -2.91 5.33 11.26
CA ARG A 569 -3.75 6.13 10.35
C ARG A 569 -5.23 5.97 10.70
N LEU A 570 -6.01 6.97 10.36
CA LEU A 570 -7.48 6.96 10.45
C LEU A 570 -8.12 6.67 9.08
N PRO A 571 -9.34 6.11 9.05
CA PRO A 571 -10.10 6.03 7.80
C PRO A 571 -10.50 7.44 7.34
N ALA A 572 -10.62 7.60 6.03
CA ALA A 572 -11.24 8.76 5.43
C ALA A 572 -12.71 8.86 5.85
N LEU A 573 -13.20 10.09 6.04
CA LEU A 573 -14.59 10.39 6.31
C LEU A 573 -15.46 10.12 5.06
N PRO A 574 -16.75 9.79 5.21
CA PRO A 574 -17.61 9.45 4.06
C PRO A 574 -17.69 10.50 2.96
N ASP A 575 -17.47 11.77 3.28
CA ASP A 575 -17.52 12.94 2.40
C ASP A 575 -16.16 13.29 1.75
N TRP A 576 -15.10 12.51 1.98
CA TRP A 576 -13.73 12.81 1.53
C TRP A 576 -13.60 13.14 0.03
N ARG A 577 -14.50 12.56 -0.78
CA ARG A 577 -14.52 12.77 -2.23
C ARG A 577 -14.85 14.21 -2.60
N ALA A 578 -15.79 14.81 -1.89
CA ALA A 578 -16.19 16.21 -2.07
C ALA A 578 -15.36 17.17 -1.18
N TYR A 579 -14.85 16.69 -0.04
CA TYR A 579 -14.16 17.50 0.95
C TYR A 579 -12.77 16.92 1.27
N LEU A 580 -11.71 17.53 0.71
CA LEU A 580 -10.34 17.01 0.83
C LEU A 580 -9.87 16.78 2.27
N PRO A 581 -10.12 17.66 3.26
CA PRO A 581 -9.73 17.38 4.64
C PRO A 581 -10.37 16.10 5.21
N GLY A 582 -11.56 15.73 4.72
CA GLY A 582 -12.20 14.45 5.04
C GLY A 582 -11.38 13.23 4.60
N ALA A 583 -10.44 13.37 3.66
CA ALA A 583 -9.56 12.26 3.26
C ALA A 583 -8.65 11.79 4.40
N ARG A 584 -8.26 12.68 5.33
CA ARG A 584 -7.39 12.37 6.47
C ARG A 584 -6.09 11.62 6.13
N PHE A 585 -5.63 11.68 4.88
CA PHE A 585 -4.46 10.94 4.45
C PHE A 585 -3.17 11.38 5.16
N ASN A 586 -3.14 12.64 5.61
CA ASN A 586 -1.99 13.28 6.23
C ASN A 586 -2.00 13.24 7.76
N GLU A 587 -3.07 12.71 8.40
CA GLU A 587 -3.23 12.70 9.86
C GLU A 587 -2.85 11.32 10.43
N PHE A 588 -1.94 11.32 11.41
CA PHE A 588 -1.51 10.14 12.16
C PHE A 588 -1.78 10.32 13.65
N VAL A 589 -2.22 9.26 14.31
CA VAL A 589 -2.70 9.30 15.69
C VAL A 589 -2.03 8.25 16.58
N LEU A 590 -1.71 8.62 17.82
CA LEU A 590 -1.15 7.72 18.83
C LEU A 590 -2.23 7.32 19.83
N ARG A 591 -3.03 6.31 19.47
CA ARG A 591 -4.22 5.90 20.25
C ARG A 591 -3.88 5.12 21.50
N GLN A 592 -2.98 4.13 21.39
CA GLN A 592 -2.62 3.23 22.50
C GLN A 592 -3.84 2.61 23.21
N GLY A 593 -4.88 2.27 22.44
CA GLY A 593 -6.14 1.70 22.96
C GLY A 593 -7.12 2.70 23.60
N LEU A 594 -6.80 3.99 23.63
CA LEU A 594 -7.69 5.02 24.15
C LEU A 594 -8.80 5.37 23.15
N THR A 595 -9.99 5.63 23.66
CA THR A 595 -11.01 6.37 22.91
C THR A 595 -10.64 7.85 22.82
N TRP A 596 -11.20 8.58 21.85
CA TRP A 596 -10.97 10.03 21.73
C TRP A 596 -11.30 10.78 23.02
N GLN A 597 -12.41 10.43 23.68
CA GLN A 597 -12.81 11.10 24.92
C GLN A 597 -11.85 10.82 26.08
N GLN A 598 -11.38 9.59 26.23
CA GLN A 598 -10.36 9.26 27.24
C GLN A 598 -9.05 10.02 26.98
N ALA A 599 -8.66 10.18 25.72
CA ALA A 599 -7.49 10.96 25.33
C ALA A 599 -7.68 12.47 25.62
N MET A 600 -8.88 13.02 25.41
CA MET A 600 -9.19 14.41 25.79
C MET A 600 -9.11 14.63 27.31
N GLU A 601 -9.65 13.70 28.10
CA GLU A 601 -9.65 13.77 29.57
C GLU A 601 -8.24 13.71 30.18
N GLN A 602 -7.24 13.23 29.44
CA GLN A 602 -5.84 13.25 29.88
C GLN A 602 -5.27 14.67 29.99
N ILE A 603 -5.74 15.62 29.17
CA ILE A 603 -5.20 16.99 29.12
C ILE A 603 -6.24 18.07 29.45
N TYR A 604 -7.53 17.76 29.41
CA TYR A 604 -8.62 18.69 29.72
C TYR A 604 -9.53 18.19 30.85
N PRO A 605 -10.14 19.10 31.62
CA PRO A 605 -11.23 18.73 32.50
C PRO A 605 -12.54 18.47 31.73
N GLN A 606 -13.40 17.62 32.28
CA GLN A 606 -14.67 17.25 31.64
C GLN A 606 -15.58 18.45 31.37
N ASP A 607 -15.59 19.46 32.25
CA ASP A 607 -16.38 20.68 32.05
C ASP A 607 -15.90 21.46 30.82
N ALA A 608 -14.59 21.55 30.56
CA ALA A 608 -14.04 22.19 29.36
C ALA A 608 -14.32 21.42 28.07
N ILE A 609 -14.46 20.10 28.14
CA ILE A 609 -14.83 19.25 26.98
C ILE A 609 -16.31 19.44 26.62
N LEU A 610 -17.15 19.68 27.63
CA LEU A 610 -18.60 19.80 27.47
C LEU A 610 -19.08 21.21 27.11
N THR A 611 -18.30 22.26 27.35
CA THR A 611 -18.70 23.62 26.96
C THR A 611 -18.66 23.77 25.44
N PRO A 612 -19.81 23.90 24.74
CA PRO A 612 -19.75 24.46 23.41
C PRO A 612 -19.30 25.91 23.64
N THR A 613 -18.22 26.34 23.01
CA THR A 613 -17.97 27.77 22.87
C THR A 613 -18.56 28.17 21.52
N PRO A 614 -19.89 28.41 21.40
CA PRO A 614 -20.38 29.11 20.24
C PRO A 614 -19.81 30.53 20.34
N HIS A 615 -19.01 30.92 19.35
CA HIS A 615 -18.86 32.34 19.10
C HIS A 615 -20.26 32.91 18.90
N PRO A 616 -20.70 33.93 19.65
CA PRO A 616 -21.83 34.72 19.20
C PRO A 616 -21.40 35.33 17.86
N THR A 617 -22.00 34.87 16.77
CA THR A 617 -21.99 35.61 15.52
C THR A 617 -22.45 37.02 15.86
N ALA A 618 -21.55 38.00 15.78
CA ALA A 618 -21.94 39.38 15.81
C ALA A 618 -22.96 39.55 14.67
N ASN A 619 -24.22 39.78 15.02
CA ASN A 619 -25.20 40.30 14.09
C ASN A 619 -24.66 41.64 13.60
N ILE A 620 -23.91 41.62 12.50
CA ILE A 620 -23.62 42.84 11.75
C ILE A 620 -24.97 43.24 11.14
N PRO A 621 -25.55 44.39 11.53
CA PRO A 621 -26.76 44.87 10.88
C PRO A 621 -26.41 45.11 9.41
N ILE A 622 -27.17 44.49 8.51
CA ILE A 622 -27.10 44.78 7.08
C ILE A 622 -27.53 46.24 6.92
N VAL A 623 -26.57 47.15 6.77
CA VAL A 623 -26.82 48.52 6.33
C VAL A 623 -26.99 48.47 4.81
N PRO A 624 -28.16 48.85 4.26
CA PRO A 624 -28.33 48.93 2.81
C PRO A 624 -27.38 49.98 2.23
N PRO A 625 -26.81 49.76 1.03
CA PRO A 625 -25.92 50.74 0.41
C PRO A 625 -26.68 52.03 0.10
N THR A 626 -26.19 53.16 0.64
CA THR A 626 -26.64 54.50 0.28
C THR A 626 -26.29 54.79 -1.19
N PRO A 627 -27.22 55.24 -2.03
CA PRO A 627 -26.92 55.59 -3.41
C PRO A 627 -26.11 56.91 -3.44
N THR A 628 -24.93 56.87 -4.05
CA THR A 628 -24.07 58.04 -4.25
C THR A 628 -24.66 58.94 -5.37
N PRO A 629 -24.68 60.28 -5.20
CA PRO A 629 -25.18 61.23 -6.19
C PRO A 629 -24.29 61.40 -7.43
#